data_AF-A0A242A4D0-F1
#
_entry.id   AF-A0A242A4D0-F1
#
_cell.length_a   1.000
_cell.length_b   1.000
_cell.length_c   1.000
_cell.angle_alpha   90.00
_cell.angle_beta   90.00
_cell.angle_gamma   90.00
#
_symmetry.space_group_name_H-M   'P 1'
#
loop_
_entity.id
_entity.type
_entity.pdbx_description
1 polymer ?
#
loop_
_entity_poly.entity_id
_entity_poly.type
_entity_poly.pdbx_seq_one_letter_code
_entity_poly.pdbx_strand_id
1 'polypeptide(L)'
;MAKAKWKNPQKSYISKMSISDFRLIDNIDFVPGKNLNLLVGKNGTAKSTILGMIAQGFSFNPNAIIGVTKSQFDTINKKDTLTTDEESKKKKFINLLTYSGKNFESKVNEHFKLSKSDVTKKEHAIISLQDSKNKTIQFKIGSNNYNDRVNPRLVTRRIDDINDTEKEKDTSSSNIIFPVIYLGLN
;
A
#
# COMPACT_ATOMS: atom_id res chain seq x y z
N MET A 1 -0.99 17.29 -35.08
CA MET A 1 -1.77 16.91 -33.87
C MET A 1 -0.92 17.15 -32.63
N ALA A 2 -1.32 18.07 -31.74
CA ALA A 2 -0.60 18.29 -30.49
C ALA A 2 -0.78 17.06 -29.59
N LYS A 3 0.31 16.37 -29.25
CA LYS A 3 0.29 15.33 -28.21
C LYS A 3 -0.19 16.00 -26.92
N ALA A 4 -1.30 15.52 -26.36
CA ALA A 4 -1.76 15.98 -25.05
C ALA A 4 -0.59 15.87 -24.07
N LYS A 5 -0.14 17.00 -23.51
CA LYS A 5 0.87 17.02 -22.45
C LYS A 5 0.31 16.16 -21.30
N TRP A 6 0.96 15.04 -21.01
CA TRP A 6 0.65 14.23 -19.84
C TRP A 6 0.78 15.12 -18.60
N LYS A 7 -0.36 15.48 -18.02
CA LYS A 7 -0.39 16.12 -16.71
C LYS A 7 -0.23 15.00 -15.71
N ASN A 8 0.94 14.93 -15.06
CA ASN A 8 1.14 13.98 -13.97
C ASN A 8 0.04 14.21 -12.93
N PRO A 9 -0.89 13.24 -12.71
CA PRO A 9 -1.93 13.41 -11.72
C PRO A 9 -1.37 13.34 -10.29
N GLN A 10 -0.12 12.88 -10.12
CA GLN A 10 0.51 12.79 -8.82
C GLN A 10 0.88 14.16 -8.28
N LYS A 11 0.10 14.56 -7.28
CA LYS A 11 0.37 15.69 -6.41
C LYS A 11 1.14 15.28 -5.15
N SER A 12 1.46 13.99 -4.96
CA SER A 12 2.06 13.51 -3.71
C SER A 12 3.30 12.65 -3.96
N TYR A 13 4.26 12.71 -3.04
CA TYR A 13 5.50 11.94 -3.07
C TYR A 13 5.90 11.49 -1.67
N ILE A 14 6.70 10.41 -1.57
CA ILE A 14 7.29 9.98 -0.29
C ILE A 14 8.38 10.98 0.08
N SER A 15 8.15 11.78 1.12
CA SER A 15 9.06 12.84 1.56
C SER A 15 10.08 12.36 2.59
N LYS A 16 9.79 11.30 3.33
CA LYS A 16 10.71 10.67 4.27
C LYS A 16 10.34 9.20 4.50
N MET A 17 11.32 8.35 4.68
CA MET A 17 11.15 7.00 5.19
C MET A 17 12.13 6.76 6.34
N SER A 18 11.64 6.12 7.39
CA SER A 18 12.40 5.63 8.53
C SER A 18 12.05 4.15 8.70
N ILE A 19 13.04 3.26 8.81
CA ILE A 19 12.85 1.85 9.19
C ILE A 19 13.67 1.61 10.44
N SER A 20 13.03 1.08 11.47
CA SER A 20 13.61 0.62 12.72
C SER A 20 13.61 -0.90 12.76
N ASP A 21 14.64 -1.45 13.39
CA ASP A 21 14.94 -2.87 13.64
C ASP A 21 13.94 -3.85 13.03
N PHE A 22 14.10 -4.09 11.73
CA PHE A 22 13.25 -4.99 10.97
C PHE A 22 14.07 -5.80 9.96
N ARG A 23 14.12 -7.12 10.19
CA ARG A 23 14.86 -8.09 9.36
C ARG A 23 16.37 -7.81 9.36
N LEU A 24 16.92 -7.40 8.22
CA LEU A 24 18.35 -7.12 8.03
C LEU A 24 18.65 -5.62 8.17
N ILE A 25 17.67 -4.82 8.61
CA ILE A 25 17.76 -3.37 8.70
C ILE A 25 17.70 -3.00 10.18
N ASP A 26 18.81 -2.52 10.72
CA ASP A 26 18.88 -2.09 12.11
C ASP A 26 18.18 -0.74 12.30
N ASN A 27 18.67 0.32 11.65
CA ASN A 27 18.02 1.63 11.59
C ASN A 27 18.46 2.36 10.32
N ILE A 28 17.51 2.81 9.52
CA ILE A 28 17.79 3.63 8.33
C ILE A 28 16.76 4.74 8.19
N ASP A 29 17.26 5.94 7.96
CA ASP A 29 16.49 7.13 7.59
C ASP A 29 16.94 7.58 6.21
N PHE A 30 15.99 7.83 5.31
CA PHE A 30 16.31 8.39 4.00
C PHE A 30 15.18 9.24 3.43
N VAL A 31 15.54 10.11 2.49
CA VAL A 31 14.65 10.99 1.75
C VAL A 31 14.68 10.57 0.28
N PRO A 32 13.62 9.93 -0.23
CA PRO A 32 13.53 9.60 -1.65
C PRO A 32 13.53 10.86 -2.53
N GLY A 33 14.13 10.75 -3.72
CA GLY A 33 13.97 11.72 -4.78
C GLY A 33 12.50 11.79 -5.26
N LYS A 34 12.07 12.95 -5.75
CA LYS A 34 10.66 13.21 -6.09
C LYS A 34 10.16 12.44 -7.32
N ASN A 35 11.06 12.10 -8.25
CA ASN A 35 10.68 11.59 -9.57
C ASN A 35 11.14 10.15 -9.82
N LEU A 36 12.42 9.86 -9.56
CA LEU A 36 13.03 8.56 -9.80
C LEU A 36 13.93 8.19 -8.62
N ASN A 37 13.75 6.98 -8.11
CA ASN A 37 14.58 6.39 -7.07
C ASN A 37 15.06 5.04 -7.58
N LEU A 38 16.35 4.77 -7.43
CA LEU A 38 16.96 3.50 -7.79
C LEU A 38 17.46 2.79 -6.54
N LEU A 39 16.93 1.59 -6.28
CA LEU A 39 17.36 0.73 -5.18
C LEU A 39 18.24 -0.40 -5.73
N VAL A 40 19.56 -0.26 -5.59
CA VAL A 40 20.56 -1.23 -6.06
C VAL A 40 21.25 -1.96 -4.90
N GLY A 41 21.78 -3.16 -5.18
CA GLY A 41 22.53 -3.96 -4.21
C GLY A 41 22.55 -5.44 -4.58
N LYS A 42 23.43 -6.22 -3.94
CA LYS A 42 23.49 -7.68 -4.10
C LYS A 42 22.19 -8.36 -3.64
N ASN A 43 21.98 -9.61 -4.04
CA ASN A 43 20.86 -10.39 -3.49
C ASN A 43 21.01 -10.54 -1.97
N GLY A 44 19.89 -10.52 -1.25
CA GLY A 44 19.89 -10.57 0.22
C GLY A 44 20.13 -9.23 0.93
N THR A 45 20.35 -8.10 0.24
CA THR A 45 20.61 -6.80 0.89
C THR A 45 19.35 -5.98 1.20
N ALA A 46 18.29 -6.64 1.69
CA ALA A 46 17.03 -6.01 2.13
C ALA A 46 16.24 -5.14 1.12
N LYS A 47 16.56 -5.17 -0.19
CA LYS A 47 15.86 -4.36 -1.20
C LYS A 47 14.34 -4.61 -1.21
N SER A 48 13.94 -5.88 -1.24
CA SER A 48 12.53 -6.28 -1.19
C SER A 48 11.88 -5.96 0.16
N THR A 49 12.65 -5.90 1.24
CA THR A 49 12.16 -5.48 2.56
C THR A 49 11.75 -4.00 2.54
N ILE A 50 12.60 -3.13 1.99
CA ILE A 50 12.29 -1.69 1.86
C ILE A 50 11.05 -1.50 0.97
N LEU A 51 11.00 -2.16 -0.19
CA LEU A 51 9.84 -2.07 -1.08
C LEU A 51 8.55 -2.64 -0.45
N GLY A 52 8.64 -3.76 0.26
CA GLY A 52 7.50 -4.35 0.98
C GLY A 52 6.99 -3.45 2.10
N MET A 53 7.88 -2.75 2.80
CA MET A 53 7.51 -1.73 3.79
C MET A 53 6.81 -0.55 3.13
N ILE A 54 7.34 -0.03 2.03
CA ILE A 54 6.69 1.06 1.28
C ILE A 54 5.29 0.64 0.81
N ALA A 55 5.18 -0.55 0.19
CA ALA A 55 3.93 -1.08 -0.34
C ALA A 55 2.83 -1.20 0.74
N GLN A 56 3.23 -1.39 2.00
CA GLN A 56 2.31 -1.59 3.11
C GLN A 56 1.47 -0.35 3.48
N GLY A 57 1.94 0.85 3.11
CA GLY A 57 1.16 2.09 3.20
C GLY A 57 0.05 2.21 2.14
N PHE A 58 0.04 1.33 1.15
CA PHE A 58 -0.84 1.41 0.00
C PHE A 58 -1.78 0.19 -0.08
N SER A 59 -2.96 0.38 -0.65
CA SER A 59 -3.93 -0.71 -0.85
C SER A 59 -4.64 -0.54 -2.16
N PHE A 60 -4.89 -1.69 -2.79
CA PHE A 60 -5.66 -1.80 -4.01
C PHE A 60 -6.92 -2.64 -3.82
N ASN A 61 -7.40 -2.73 -2.58
CA ASN A 61 -8.57 -3.51 -2.28
C ASN A 61 -9.77 -2.98 -3.07
N PRO A 62 -10.35 -3.76 -4.01
CA PRO A 62 -11.43 -3.26 -4.87
C PRO A 62 -12.65 -2.78 -4.09
N ASN A 63 -12.91 -3.36 -2.91
CA ASN A 63 -13.99 -2.92 -2.05
C ASN A 63 -13.75 -1.49 -1.52
N ALA A 64 -12.51 -1.15 -1.18
CA ALA A 64 -12.16 0.19 -0.74
C ALA A 64 -12.17 1.23 -1.88
N ILE A 65 -11.83 0.82 -3.11
CA ILE A 65 -11.76 1.72 -4.27
C ILE A 65 -13.15 1.98 -4.88
N ILE A 66 -13.93 0.92 -5.10
CA ILE A 66 -15.17 0.98 -5.87
C ILE A 66 -16.38 0.37 -5.15
N GLY A 67 -16.23 -0.08 -3.90
CA GLY A 67 -17.33 -0.68 -3.13
C GLY A 67 -17.77 -2.06 -3.64
N VAL A 68 -16.91 -2.76 -4.38
CA VAL A 68 -17.21 -4.07 -4.97
C VAL A 68 -16.19 -5.10 -4.48
N THR A 69 -16.66 -6.16 -3.84
CA THR A 69 -15.81 -7.29 -3.43
C THR A 69 -15.55 -8.25 -4.59
N LYS A 70 -14.50 -9.08 -4.46
CA LYS A 70 -14.21 -10.13 -5.47
C LYS A 70 -15.36 -11.12 -5.63
N SER A 71 -16.02 -11.51 -4.53
CA SER A 71 -17.18 -12.42 -4.60
C SER A 71 -18.36 -11.78 -5.35
N GLN A 72 -18.65 -10.51 -5.09
CA GLN A 72 -19.69 -9.77 -5.83
C GLN A 72 -19.34 -9.69 -7.32
N PHE A 73 -18.08 -9.38 -7.65
CA PHE A 73 -17.62 -9.38 -9.04
C PHE A 73 -17.77 -10.75 -9.70
N ASP A 74 -17.38 -11.83 -9.03
CA ASP A 74 -17.48 -13.18 -9.60
C ASP A 74 -18.94 -13.61 -9.81
N THR A 75 -19.87 -13.18 -8.94
CA THR A 75 -21.31 -13.37 -9.14
C THR A 75 -21.81 -12.56 -10.35
N ILE A 76 -21.48 -11.27 -10.43
CA ILE A 76 -21.86 -10.40 -11.55
C ILE A 76 -21.29 -10.95 -12.87
N ASN A 77 -20.04 -11.42 -12.87
CA ASN A 77 -19.36 -11.88 -14.07
C ASN A 77 -19.96 -13.16 -14.68
N LYS A 78 -20.68 -13.96 -13.87
CA LYS A 78 -21.34 -15.20 -14.29
C LYS A 78 -22.79 -15.01 -14.76
N LYS A 79 -23.38 -13.83 -14.59
CA LYS A 79 -24.75 -13.56 -15.04
C LYS A 79 -24.78 -13.31 -16.55
N ASP A 80 -25.77 -13.90 -17.22
CA ASP A 80 -26.02 -13.70 -18.66
C ASP A 80 -26.65 -12.32 -18.94
N THR A 81 -27.55 -11.88 -18.06
CA THR A 81 -28.21 -10.56 -18.15
C THR A 81 -27.81 -9.69 -16.97
N LEU A 82 -27.33 -8.48 -17.27
CA LEU A 82 -26.84 -7.53 -16.29
C LEU A 82 -27.73 -6.29 -16.24
N THR A 83 -27.93 -5.75 -15.05
CA THR A 83 -28.48 -4.39 -14.89
C THR A 83 -27.40 -3.36 -15.25
N THR A 84 -27.82 -2.15 -15.62
CA THR A 84 -26.89 -1.05 -15.97
C THR A 84 -25.89 -0.74 -14.84
N ASP A 85 -26.32 -0.86 -13.58
CA ASP A 85 -25.43 -0.68 -12.42
C ASP A 85 -24.39 -1.80 -12.30
N GLU A 86 -24.79 -3.05 -12.52
CA GLU A 86 -23.87 -4.20 -12.50
C GLU A 86 -22.86 -4.15 -13.65
N GLU A 87 -23.27 -3.69 -14.84
CA GLU A 87 -22.34 -3.44 -15.95
C GLU A 87 -21.30 -2.37 -15.60
N SER A 88 -21.75 -1.27 -14.98
CA SER A 88 -20.86 -0.21 -14.50
C SER A 88 -19.86 -0.73 -13.46
N LYS A 89 -20.33 -1.51 -12.47
CA LYS A 89 -19.49 -2.15 -11.45
C LYS A 89 -18.51 -3.14 -12.05
N LYS A 90 -18.96 -3.99 -12.99
CA LYS A 90 -18.12 -4.95 -13.72
C LYS A 90 -17.01 -4.24 -14.47
N LYS A 91 -17.34 -3.20 -15.23
CA LYS A 91 -16.37 -2.39 -15.99
C LYS A 91 -15.34 -1.73 -15.08
N LYS A 92 -15.79 -1.13 -13.96
CA LYS A 92 -14.89 -0.54 -12.95
C LYS A 92 -13.94 -1.57 -12.35
N PHE A 93 -14.44 -2.76 -12.02
CA PHE A 93 -13.63 -3.83 -11.43
C PHE A 93 -12.60 -4.37 -12.43
N ILE A 94 -12.98 -4.58 -13.69
CA ILE A 94 -12.06 -5.03 -14.76
C ILE A 94 -10.88 -4.05 -14.91
N ASN A 95 -11.12 -2.75 -14.79
CA ASN A 95 -10.05 -1.74 -14.85
C ASN A 95 -9.06 -1.80 -13.67
N LEU A 96 -9.40 -2.51 -12.58
CA LEU A 96 -8.51 -2.75 -11.43
C LEU A 96 -7.75 -4.07 -11.54
N LEU A 97 -8.08 -4.91 -12.52
CA LEU A 97 -7.37 -6.16 -12.75
C LEU A 97 -6.03 -5.91 -13.45
N THR A 98 -5.06 -6.75 -13.14
CA THR A 98 -3.82 -6.87 -13.91
C THR A 98 -4.13 -7.29 -15.35
N TYR A 99 -3.13 -7.12 -16.23
CA TYR A 99 -3.20 -7.64 -17.61
C TYR A 99 -3.60 -9.12 -17.69
N SER A 100 -3.18 -9.94 -16.71
CA SER A 100 -3.54 -11.36 -16.62
C SER A 100 -4.90 -11.62 -15.96
N GLY A 101 -5.73 -10.61 -15.73
CA GLY A 101 -7.06 -10.75 -15.13
C GLY A 101 -7.07 -11.05 -13.62
N LYS A 102 -5.93 -10.93 -12.95
CA LYS A 102 -5.82 -11.14 -11.49
C LYS A 102 -6.00 -9.82 -10.75
N ASN A 103 -6.55 -9.86 -9.53
CA ASN A 103 -6.59 -8.69 -8.67
C ASN A 103 -5.16 -8.19 -8.41
N PHE A 104 -4.95 -6.89 -8.59
CA PHE A 104 -3.68 -6.25 -8.25
C PHE A 104 -3.66 -5.89 -6.76
N GLU A 105 -3.75 -6.88 -5.87
CA GLU A 105 -3.65 -6.66 -4.42
C GLU A 105 -2.46 -7.45 -3.89
N SER A 106 -1.64 -6.80 -3.06
CA SER A 106 -0.45 -7.40 -2.48
C SER A 106 -0.65 -7.50 -0.98
N LYS A 107 -0.74 -8.72 -0.46
CA LYS A 107 -1.04 -8.93 0.97
C LYS A 107 0.26 -8.97 1.76
N VAL A 108 0.24 -8.39 2.96
CA VAL A 108 1.35 -8.46 3.93
C VAL A 108 1.93 -9.86 4.06
N ASN A 109 1.05 -10.85 4.22
CA ASN A 109 1.43 -12.23 4.49
C ASN A 109 2.04 -12.95 3.26
N GLU A 110 1.98 -12.33 2.08
CA GLU A 110 2.70 -12.76 0.88
C GLU A 110 4.16 -12.27 0.92
N HIS A 111 4.42 -11.10 1.49
CA HIS A 111 5.76 -10.49 1.56
C HIS A 111 6.53 -10.85 2.84
N PHE A 112 5.83 -10.89 3.96
CA PHE A 112 6.43 -11.05 5.28
C PHE A 112 5.80 -12.22 6.02
N LYS A 113 6.57 -13.29 6.19
CA LYS A 113 6.23 -14.39 7.10
C LYS A 113 6.75 -14.04 8.49
N LEU A 114 5.86 -13.53 9.34
CA LEU A 114 6.18 -13.24 10.73
C LEU A 114 6.09 -14.51 11.59
N SER A 115 6.89 -14.53 12.63
CA SER A 115 7.08 -15.57 13.63
C SER A 115 6.85 -14.98 15.02
N LYS A 116 6.86 -15.84 16.04
CA LYS A 116 6.75 -15.42 17.45
C LYS A 116 7.91 -14.51 17.89
N SER A 117 9.08 -14.58 17.24
CA SER A 117 10.20 -13.71 17.57
C SER A 117 10.06 -12.32 16.95
N ASP A 118 9.28 -12.16 15.87
CA ASP A 118 8.97 -10.84 15.27
C ASP A 118 8.04 -9.97 16.14
N VAL A 119 7.73 -10.43 17.36
CA VAL A 119 6.94 -9.73 18.38
C VAL A 119 7.80 -8.71 19.13
N THR A 120 9.11 -8.63 18.89
CA THR A 120 9.99 -7.64 19.50
C THR A 120 9.60 -6.22 19.10
N LYS A 121 8.82 -5.59 19.99
CA LYS A 121 8.54 -4.15 20.20
C LYS A 121 8.63 -3.23 18.99
N LYS A 122 7.53 -2.49 18.80
CA LYS A 122 7.42 -1.17 18.15
C LYS A 122 7.20 -1.16 16.64
N GLU A 123 6.73 0.03 16.25
CA GLU A 123 6.82 0.58 14.91
C GLU A 123 8.12 0.13 14.22
N HIS A 124 7.97 -0.48 13.05
CA HIS A 124 9.04 -0.97 12.17
C HIS A 124 9.39 0.04 11.10
N ALA A 125 8.41 0.87 10.70
CA ALA A 125 8.67 1.91 9.72
C ALA A 125 7.69 3.07 9.86
N ILE A 126 8.18 4.27 9.55
CA ILE A 126 7.37 5.45 9.28
C ILE A 126 7.61 5.88 7.84
N ILE A 127 6.55 6.03 7.08
CA ILE A 127 6.59 6.58 5.72
C ILE A 127 5.80 7.87 5.72
N SER A 128 6.44 8.98 5.36
CA SER A 128 5.79 10.28 5.23
C SER A 128 5.54 10.58 3.76
N LEU A 129 4.32 10.97 3.43
CA LEU A 129 3.94 11.47 2.12
C LEU A 129 3.60 12.95 2.24
N GLN A 130 4.14 13.74 1.32
CA GLN A 130 3.76 15.13 1.18
C GLN A 130 2.89 15.27 -0.06
N ASP A 131 1.75 15.95 0.06
CA ASP A 131 0.89 16.31 -1.06
C ASP A 131 1.23 17.70 -1.64
N SER A 132 0.55 18.08 -2.73
CA SER A 132 0.79 19.35 -3.43
C SER A 132 0.34 20.59 -2.66
N LYS A 133 -0.42 20.39 -1.58
CA LYS A 133 -0.86 21.43 -0.65
C LYS A 133 0.06 21.47 0.58
N ASN A 134 1.20 20.79 0.54
CA ASN A 134 2.15 20.62 1.65
C ASN A 134 1.58 19.90 2.88
N LYS A 135 0.43 19.23 2.75
CA LYS A 135 -0.11 18.36 3.80
C LYS A 135 0.75 17.12 3.91
N THR A 136 1.09 16.73 5.14
CA THR A 136 1.91 15.54 5.39
C THR A 136 1.06 14.43 5.98
N ILE A 137 1.00 13.31 5.27
CA ILE A 137 0.35 12.08 5.72
C ILE A 137 1.43 11.11 6.16
N GLN A 138 1.26 10.45 7.31
CA GLN A 138 2.19 9.42 7.78
C GLN A 138 1.54 8.04 7.85
N PHE A 139 2.27 7.04 7.39
CA PHE A 139 1.98 5.64 7.65
C PHE A 139 2.96 5.09 8.68
N LYS A 140 2.42 4.57 9.77
CA LYS A 140 3.16 3.87 10.82
C LYS A 140 2.92 2.38 10.68
N ILE A 141 3.97 1.64 10.37
CA ILE A 141 3.94 0.18 10.21
C ILE A 141 4.49 -0.42 11.49
N GLY A 142 3.79 -1.41 12.07
CA GLY A 142 4.26 -2.10 13.26
C GLY A 142 3.68 -3.51 13.36
N SER A 143 4.21 -4.33 14.26
CA SER A 143 3.60 -5.62 14.61
C SER A 143 2.48 -5.43 15.64
N ASN A 144 1.37 -6.16 15.48
CA ASN A 144 0.33 -6.28 16.50
C ASN A 144 0.00 -7.75 16.78
N ASN A 145 -0.24 -8.04 18.06
CA ASN A 145 -0.68 -9.35 18.51
C ASN A 145 -2.20 -9.41 18.55
N TYR A 146 -2.76 -10.58 18.27
CA TYR A 146 -4.19 -10.84 18.35
C TYR A 146 -4.41 -12.18 19.06
N ASN A 147 -5.45 -12.29 19.87
CA ASN A 147 -5.75 -13.51 20.64
C ASN A 147 -6.19 -14.69 19.75
N ASP A 148 -6.57 -14.43 18.50
CA ASP A 148 -7.08 -15.42 17.55
C ASP A 148 -5.97 -16.17 16.77
N ARG A 149 -4.69 -15.89 17.06
CA ARG A 149 -3.56 -16.43 16.29
C ARG A 149 -2.27 -16.49 17.10
N VAL A 150 -1.36 -17.34 16.64
CA VAL A 150 -0.06 -17.57 17.28
C VAL A 150 0.99 -16.53 16.86
N ASN A 151 0.98 -16.10 15.59
CA ASN A 151 1.98 -15.18 15.05
C ASN A 151 1.41 -13.75 14.92
N PRO A 152 2.23 -12.70 15.12
CA PRO A 152 1.81 -11.31 14.94
C PRO A 152 1.43 -11.00 13.49
N ARG A 153 0.75 -9.86 13.29
CA ARG A 153 0.53 -9.27 11.96
C ARG A 153 1.22 -7.92 11.86
N LEU A 154 1.74 -7.60 10.69
CA LEU A 154 2.05 -6.21 10.37
C LEU A 154 0.75 -5.45 10.17
N VAL A 155 0.66 -4.29 10.81
CA VAL A 155 -0.47 -3.38 10.72
C VAL A 155 0.04 -2.01 10.31
N THR A 156 -0.71 -1.35 9.44
CA THR A 156 -0.47 0.05 9.04
C THR A 156 -1.43 0.94 9.81
N ARG A 157 -0.98 2.10 10.26
CA ARG A 157 -1.84 3.16 10.81
C ARG A 157 -1.56 4.46 10.08
N ARG A 158 -2.62 5.17 9.67
CA ARG A 158 -2.54 6.44 8.94
C ARG A 158 -2.70 7.60 9.91
N ILE A 159 -1.95 8.67 9.67
CA ILE A 159 -2.12 9.96 10.33
C ILE A 159 -2.23 10.98 9.20
N ASP A 160 -3.43 11.52 8.98
CA ASP A 160 -3.71 12.37 7.82
C ASP A 160 -3.10 13.76 7.90
N ASP A 161 -2.81 14.27 9.11
CA ASP A 161 -2.07 15.51 9.29
C ASP A 161 -1.32 15.46 10.62
N ILE A 162 0.01 15.58 10.59
CA ILE A 162 0.83 15.57 11.81
C ILE A 162 0.59 16.84 12.65
N ASN A 163 0.12 17.92 12.02
CA ASN A 163 -0.12 19.20 12.68
C ASN A 163 -1.52 19.32 13.28
N ASP A 164 -2.40 18.33 13.07
CA ASP A 164 -3.79 18.32 13.54
C ASP A 164 -3.93 17.32 14.70
N THR A 165 -3.54 17.76 15.90
CA THR A 165 -3.43 16.93 17.11
C THR A 165 -4.77 16.45 17.69
N GLU A 166 -5.91 16.85 17.13
CA GLU A 166 -7.24 16.57 17.69
C GLU A 166 -8.02 15.46 16.97
N LYS A 167 -7.52 14.91 15.86
CA LYS A 167 -8.25 13.84 15.15
C LYS A 167 -8.07 12.48 15.83
N GLU A 168 -9.20 11.86 16.16
CA GLU A 168 -9.26 10.45 16.56
C GLU A 168 -8.47 9.58 15.59
N LYS A 169 -7.78 8.56 16.12
CA LYS A 169 -7.06 7.56 15.33
C LYS A 169 -8.07 6.88 14.40
N ASP A 170 -8.11 7.26 13.13
CA ASP A 170 -8.89 6.56 12.12
C ASP A 170 -8.34 5.13 12.00
N THR A 171 -9.15 4.16 12.43
CA THR A 171 -8.84 2.73 12.39
C THR A 171 -9.47 2.05 11.17
N SER A 172 -10.23 2.78 10.35
CA SER A 172 -10.66 2.32 9.04
C SER A 172 -9.44 2.18 8.11
N SER A 173 -9.53 1.35 7.06
CA SER A 173 -8.39 0.89 6.26
C SER A 173 -7.39 2.02 5.98
N SER A 174 -6.26 1.98 6.69
CA SER A 174 -5.27 3.05 6.80
C SER A 174 -4.42 3.23 5.55
N ASN A 175 -4.62 2.39 4.55
CA ASN A 175 -3.83 2.41 3.35
C ASN A 175 -4.43 3.38 2.34
N ILE A 176 -3.60 4.22 1.72
CA ILE A 176 -4.07 5.07 0.62
C ILE A 176 -4.08 4.26 -0.67
N ILE A 177 -5.06 4.54 -1.52
CA ILE A 177 -5.11 4.00 -2.88
C ILE A 177 -4.13 4.82 -3.73
N PHE A 178 -2.93 4.29 -3.95
CA PHE A 178 -1.99 4.83 -4.94
C PHE A 178 -1.50 3.72 -5.87
N PRO A 179 -1.32 3.99 -7.17
CA PRO A 179 -0.68 3.08 -8.09
C PRO A 179 0.82 2.95 -7.77
N VAL A 180 1.20 2.03 -6.87
CA VAL A 180 2.55 1.46 -6.83
C VAL A 180 2.68 0.45 -7.97
N ILE A 181 3.50 0.76 -8.96
CA ILE A 181 3.87 -0.20 -10.00
C ILE A 181 5.17 -0.87 -9.55
N TYR A 182 5.11 -2.14 -9.18
CA TYR A 182 6.30 -2.96 -8.99
C TYR A 182 6.70 -3.58 -10.34
N LEU A 183 7.82 -3.10 -10.90
CA LEU A 183 8.44 -3.72 -12.06
C LEU A 183 9.61 -4.58 -11.55
N GLY A 184 9.33 -5.86 -11.29
CA GLY A 184 10.39 -6.86 -11.17
C GLY A 184 10.89 -7.17 -12.58
N LEU A 185 12.13 -6.80 -12.89
CA LEU A 185 12.83 -7.35 -14.03
C LEU A 185 13.39 -8.71 -13.58
N ASN A 186 12.85 -9.79 -14.13
CA ASN A 186 13.42 -11.13 -13.99
C ASN A 186 14.66 -11.25 -14.87
#